data_AF-A0A0F8GQR1-F1
#
_entry.id   AF-A0A0F8GQR1-F1
#
_cell.length_a   1.000
_cell.length_b   1.000
_cell.length_c   1.000
_cell.angle_alpha   90.00
_cell.angle_beta   90.00
_cell.angle_gamma   90.00
#
_symmetry.space_group_name_H-M   'P 1'
#
loop_
_entity.id
_entity.type
_entity.pdbx_description
1 polymer ?
#
loop_
_entity_poly.entity_id
_entity_poly.type
_entity_poly.pdbx_seq_one_letter_code
_entity_poly.pdbx_strand_id
1 'polypeptide(L)'
;MVQTEVTSSLYNMLDQFIAFIPTLVAIILLIIIGTVLGKALGRIGATVLDKIGLDDLVDRTIVGGMLRRGQMSTVGFFDAVIRWFVYIVFAIIILDLLNIEVVNNFVDLIIYYVPLVISALIVLLIGLLIVDFICDLLQKVLISTGIEEKFEQTTIGASVRSGGMTISGIIAGIVRIFGYLIFLTAASDILQLTMITDLLIDITQYLPRVIVAIIILMVGVLSIDIVMDYLSGAVKGMEVEGADVILPLLRGFLLLILVLVALDTMMIDTGILYVFFGPLAWGIAIVVAFKYGVKDAIVAYAKERK
;
A
#
# COMPACT_ATOMS: atom_id res chain seq x y z
N MET A 1 -37.39 -35.95 -29.31
CA MET A 1 -36.13 -35.17 -29.29
C MET A 1 -35.47 -35.20 -27.91
N VAL A 2 -36.20 -35.00 -26.80
CA VAL A 2 -35.63 -35.06 -25.43
C VAL A 2 -35.17 -36.47 -24.99
N GLN A 3 -35.87 -37.54 -25.37
CA GLN A 3 -35.44 -38.91 -25.01
C GLN A 3 -34.10 -39.31 -25.63
N THR A 4 -33.83 -38.87 -26.87
CA THR A 4 -32.56 -39.11 -27.57
C THR A 4 -31.38 -38.38 -26.94
N GLU A 5 -31.61 -37.19 -26.38
CA GLU A 5 -30.54 -36.43 -25.69
C GLU A 5 -30.15 -37.10 -24.37
N VAL A 6 -31.11 -37.50 -23.53
CA VAL A 6 -30.83 -38.18 -22.26
C VAL A 6 -30.08 -39.49 -22.49
N THR A 7 -30.51 -40.29 -23.47
CA THR A 7 -29.83 -41.54 -23.81
C THR A 7 -28.42 -41.28 -24.35
N SER A 8 -28.21 -40.23 -25.16
CA SER A 8 -26.87 -39.85 -25.62
C SER A 8 -25.94 -39.38 -24.49
N SER A 9 -26.46 -38.65 -23.49
CA SER A 9 -25.70 -38.26 -22.31
C SER A 9 -25.29 -39.48 -21.47
N LEU A 10 -26.18 -40.47 -21.32
CA LEU A 10 -25.86 -41.71 -20.62
C LEU A 10 -24.77 -42.52 -21.35
N TYR A 11 -24.82 -42.60 -22.68
CA TYR A 11 -23.76 -43.24 -23.45
C TYR A 11 -22.43 -42.51 -23.32
N ASN A 12 -22.42 -41.18 -23.39
CA ASN A 12 -21.19 -40.39 -23.19
C ASN A 12 -20.61 -40.56 -21.78
N MET A 13 -21.45 -40.65 -20.74
CA MET A 13 -21.00 -40.93 -19.37
C MET A 13 -20.45 -42.36 -19.23
N LEU A 14 -21.07 -43.34 -19.88
CA LEU A 14 -20.59 -44.72 -19.90
C LEU A 14 -19.25 -44.83 -20.63
N ASP A 15 -19.09 -44.14 -21.76
CA ASP A 15 -17.83 -44.11 -22.52
C ASP A 15 -16.71 -43.46 -21.70
N GLN A 16 -16.99 -42.34 -21.01
CA GLN A 16 -16.05 -41.73 -20.08
C GLN A 16 -15.69 -42.65 -18.91
N PHE A 17 -16.67 -43.36 -18.35
CA PHE A 17 -16.44 -44.32 -17.27
C PHE A 17 -15.56 -45.50 -17.73
N ILE A 18 -15.82 -46.05 -18.92
CA ILE A 18 -15.02 -47.12 -19.52
C ILE A 18 -13.60 -46.63 -19.82
N ALA A 19 -13.46 -45.40 -20.34
CA ALA A 19 -12.16 -44.78 -20.59
C ALA A 19 -11.37 -44.47 -19.31
N PHE A 20 -12.03 -44.36 -18.15
CA PHE A 20 -11.38 -44.19 -16.85
C PHE A 20 -10.80 -45.49 -16.29
N ILE A 21 -11.29 -46.67 -16.71
CA ILE A 21 -10.82 -47.97 -16.21
C ILE A 21 -9.31 -48.17 -16.47
N PRO A 22 -8.76 -47.96 -17.69
CA PRO A 22 -7.32 -48.04 -17.92
C PRO A 22 -6.51 -47.10 -17.01
N THR A 23 -6.97 -45.86 -16.82
CA THR A 23 -6.31 -44.86 -15.97
C THR A 23 -6.34 -45.29 -14.50
N LEU A 24 -7.46 -45.81 -14.00
CA LEU A 24 -7.56 -46.38 -12.65
C LEU A 24 -6.57 -47.51 -12.43
N VAL A 25 -6.44 -48.42 -13.39
CA VAL A 25 -5.47 -49.52 -13.31
C VAL A 25 -4.04 -48.96 -13.26
N ALA A 26 -3.71 -47.97 -14.11
CA ALA A 26 -2.40 -47.32 -14.09
C ALA A 26 -2.10 -46.64 -12.73
N ILE A 27 -3.08 -45.96 -12.14
CA ILE A 27 -2.95 -45.32 -10.82
C ILE A 27 -2.74 -46.35 -9.73
N ILE A 28 -3.55 -47.41 -9.72
CA ILE A 28 -3.41 -48.51 -8.74
C ILE A 28 -2.01 -49.12 -8.86
N LEU A 29 -1.54 -49.38 -10.07
CA LEU A 29 -0.18 -49.87 -10.31
C LEU A 29 0.86 -48.89 -9.79
N LEU A 30 0.73 -47.60 -10.05
CA LEU A 30 1.67 -46.58 -9.57
C LEU A 30 1.66 -46.41 -8.06
N ILE A 31 0.51 -46.54 -7.39
CA ILE A 31 0.42 -46.52 -5.92
C ILE A 31 1.18 -47.73 -5.36
N ILE A 32 0.97 -48.92 -5.95
CA ILE A 32 1.67 -50.15 -5.54
C ILE A 32 3.17 -49.99 -5.77
N ILE A 33 3.56 -49.57 -6.97
CA ILE A 33 4.96 -49.36 -7.35
C ILE A 33 5.62 -48.31 -6.46
N GLY A 34 4.98 -47.17 -6.23
CA GLY A 34 5.49 -46.09 -5.39
C GLY A 34 5.64 -46.49 -3.92
N THR A 35 4.68 -47.25 -3.37
CA THR A 35 4.81 -47.77 -1.99
C THR A 35 5.90 -48.82 -1.86
N VAL A 36 6.08 -49.68 -2.87
CA VAL A 36 7.16 -50.68 -2.87
C VAL A 36 8.52 -49.99 -3.04
N LEU A 37 8.68 -49.12 -4.04
CA LEU A 37 9.91 -48.38 -4.31
C LEU A 37 10.28 -47.46 -3.15
N GLY A 38 9.33 -46.71 -2.59
CA GLY A 38 9.61 -45.86 -1.43
C GLY A 38 10.17 -46.69 -0.28
N LYS A 39 9.50 -47.80 0.08
CA LYS A 39 9.99 -48.70 1.14
C LYS A 39 11.33 -49.36 0.81
N ALA A 40 11.63 -49.62 -0.46
CA ALA A 40 12.89 -50.21 -0.89
C ALA A 40 14.03 -49.17 -0.84
N LEU A 41 13.83 -48.02 -1.47
CA LEU A 41 14.78 -46.91 -1.51
C LEU A 41 15.04 -46.32 -0.13
N GLY A 42 14.01 -46.18 0.72
CA GLY A 42 14.17 -45.76 2.10
C GLY A 42 15.07 -46.71 2.90
N ARG A 43 14.84 -48.02 2.78
CA ARG A 43 15.68 -49.04 3.44
C ARG A 43 17.12 -49.05 2.90
N ILE A 44 17.31 -48.97 1.59
CA ILE A 44 18.64 -48.92 0.97
C ILE A 44 19.36 -47.64 1.43
N GLY A 45 18.69 -46.49 1.34
CA GLY A 45 19.20 -45.21 1.79
C GLY A 45 19.59 -45.25 3.26
N ALA A 46 18.71 -45.73 4.14
CA ALA A 46 19.00 -45.93 5.55
C ALA A 46 20.23 -46.81 5.79
N THR A 47 20.35 -47.93 5.07
CA THR A 47 21.52 -48.83 5.18
C THR A 47 22.81 -48.14 4.77
N VAL A 48 22.77 -47.33 3.70
CA VAL A 48 23.93 -46.56 3.25
C VAL A 48 24.28 -45.48 4.26
N LEU A 49 23.28 -44.76 4.79
CA LEU A 49 23.44 -43.69 5.77
C LEU A 49 23.98 -44.20 7.11
N ASP A 50 23.54 -45.38 7.54
CA ASP A 50 24.07 -46.07 8.71
C ASP A 50 25.54 -46.46 8.50
N LYS A 51 25.87 -47.03 7.33
CA LYS A 51 27.23 -47.47 6.99
C LYS A 51 28.26 -46.33 6.89
N ILE A 52 27.82 -45.11 6.57
CA ILE A 52 28.69 -43.91 6.54
C ILE A 52 28.76 -43.20 7.90
N GLY A 53 28.07 -43.69 8.92
CA GLY A 53 28.08 -43.09 10.26
C GLY A 53 27.34 -41.75 10.33
N LEU A 54 26.26 -41.58 9.55
CA LEU A 54 25.50 -40.33 9.54
C LEU A 54 24.91 -39.99 10.92
N ASP A 55 24.57 -40.99 11.72
CA ASP A 55 24.05 -40.83 13.08
C ASP A 55 25.02 -40.01 13.95
N ASP A 56 26.31 -40.33 13.94
CA ASP A 56 27.34 -39.62 14.73
C ASP A 56 27.59 -38.19 14.25
N LEU A 57 27.38 -37.93 12.96
CA LEU A 57 27.57 -36.61 12.34
C LEU A 57 26.39 -35.69 12.65
N VAL A 58 25.15 -36.21 12.58
CA VAL A 58 23.92 -35.42 12.79
C VAL A 58 23.58 -35.27 14.27
N ASP A 59 23.93 -36.24 15.12
CA ASP A 59 23.72 -36.17 16.58
C ASP A 59 24.49 -35.03 17.24
N ARG A 60 25.55 -34.54 16.60
CA ARG A 60 26.32 -33.35 17.03
C ARG A 60 25.66 -32.03 16.62
N THR A 61 24.59 -32.07 15.84
CA THR A 61 23.88 -30.90 15.34
C THR A 61 22.59 -30.64 16.10
N ILE A 62 22.02 -29.45 15.90
CA ILE A 62 20.73 -29.03 16.47
C ILE A 62 19.60 -29.98 16.01
N VAL A 63 19.71 -30.54 14.79
CA VAL A 63 18.72 -31.45 14.20
C VAL A 63 18.67 -32.78 14.96
N GLY A 64 19.84 -33.36 15.29
CA GLY A 64 19.93 -34.58 16.11
C GLY A 64 19.28 -34.42 17.49
N GLY A 65 19.43 -33.24 18.11
CA GLY A 65 18.78 -32.91 19.39
C GLY A 65 17.24 -32.86 19.31
N MET A 66 16.68 -32.48 18.16
CA MET A 66 15.23 -32.50 17.92
C MET A 66 14.71 -33.92 17.64
N LEU A 67 15.48 -34.71 16.88
CA LEU A 67 15.17 -36.11 16.55
C LEU A 67 15.09 -37.00 17.79
N ARG A 68 16.08 -36.88 18.69
CA ARG A 68 16.10 -37.61 19.97
C ARG A 68 14.89 -37.30 20.86
N ARG A 69 14.40 -36.05 20.83
CA ARG A 69 13.22 -35.63 21.59
C ARG A 69 11.93 -36.28 21.08
N GLY A 70 11.90 -36.65 19.79
CA GLY A 70 10.82 -37.40 19.16
C GLY A 70 10.97 -38.92 19.20
N GLN A 71 11.93 -39.46 19.98
CA GLN A 71 12.26 -40.89 20.04
C GLN A 71 12.58 -41.52 18.66
N MET A 72 13.07 -40.74 17.70
CA MET A 72 13.40 -41.18 16.35
C MET A 72 14.91 -41.15 16.12
N SER A 73 15.47 -42.19 15.50
CA SER A 73 16.88 -42.19 15.09
C SER A 73 17.10 -41.32 13.85
N THR A 74 18.32 -40.79 13.68
CA THR A 74 18.69 -39.98 12.51
C THR A 74 18.50 -40.80 11.22
N VAL A 75 19.06 -42.01 11.15
CA VAL A 75 18.82 -42.94 10.01
C VAL A 75 17.32 -43.21 9.77
N GLY A 76 16.53 -43.39 10.84
CA GLY A 76 15.08 -43.61 10.72
C GLY A 76 14.32 -42.40 10.19
N PHE A 77 14.75 -41.19 10.56
CA PHE A 77 14.22 -39.95 9.99
C PHE A 77 14.53 -39.85 8.50
N PHE A 78 15.77 -40.13 8.08
CA PHE A 78 16.11 -40.11 6.66
C PHE A 78 15.38 -41.21 5.86
N ASP A 79 15.16 -42.41 6.42
CA ASP A 79 14.25 -43.40 5.81
C ASP A 79 12.85 -42.82 5.60
N ALA A 80 12.28 -42.16 6.62
CA ALA A 80 10.97 -41.54 6.52
C ALA A 80 10.94 -40.41 5.47
N VAL A 81 11.96 -39.55 5.43
CA VAL A 81 12.08 -38.46 4.44
C VAL A 81 12.20 -39.02 3.03
N ILE A 82 13.05 -40.01 2.80
CA ILE A 82 13.23 -40.64 1.48
C ILE A 82 11.93 -41.30 1.04
N ARG A 83 11.25 -42.04 1.91
CA ARG A 83 9.94 -42.64 1.60
C ARG A 83 8.92 -41.59 1.23
N TRP A 84 8.82 -40.53 2.02
CA TRP A 84 7.86 -39.45 1.79
C TRP A 84 8.13 -38.71 0.48
N PHE A 85 9.40 -38.45 0.18
CA PHE A 85 9.81 -37.86 -1.11
C PHE A 85 9.40 -38.74 -2.29
N VAL A 86 9.67 -40.05 -2.24
CA VAL A 86 9.25 -40.98 -3.29
C VAL A 86 7.72 -40.99 -3.43
N TYR A 87 6.97 -40.98 -2.32
CA TYR A 87 5.52 -40.92 -2.38
C TYR A 87 4.99 -39.64 -3.03
N ILE A 88 5.62 -38.49 -2.78
CA ILE A 88 5.27 -37.23 -3.45
C ILE A 88 5.53 -37.29 -4.94
N VAL A 89 6.68 -37.83 -5.36
CA VAL A 89 6.99 -37.97 -6.79
C VAL A 89 5.95 -38.86 -7.48
N PHE A 90 5.63 -40.02 -6.89
CA PHE A 90 4.59 -40.90 -7.43
C PHE A 90 3.19 -40.26 -7.38
N ALA A 91 2.87 -39.48 -6.35
CA ALA A 91 1.63 -38.73 -6.28
C ALA A 91 1.53 -37.70 -7.41
N ILE A 92 2.60 -36.96 -7.73
CA ILE A 92 2.62 -36.02 -8.86
C ILE A 92 2.38 -36.76 -10.19
N ILE A 93 3.04 -37.91 -10.41
CA ILE A 93 2.84 -38.73 -11.62
C ILE A 93 1.38 -39.21 -11.72
N ILE A 94 0.79 -39.62 -10.60
CA ILE A 94 -0.63 -40.02 -10.53
C ILE A 94 -1.55 -38.84 -10.84
N LEU A 95 -1.25 -37.65 -10.32
CA LEU A 95 -2.02 -36.43 -10.56
C LEU A 95 -1.96 -35.99 -12.03
N ASP A 96 -0.80 -36.13 -12.66
CA ASP A 96 -0.61 -35.89 -14.10
C ASP A 96 -1.38 -36.92 -14.95
N LEU A 97 -1.33 -38.20 -14.60
CA LEU A 97 -2.12 -39.26 -15.26
C LEU A 97 -3.62 -39.10 -15.10
N LEU A 98 -4.08 -38.54 -13.97
CA LEU A 98 -5.48 -38.17 -13.78
C LEU A 98 -5.90 -37.00 -14.67
N ASN A 99 -4.93 -36.35 -15.35
CA ASN A 99 -5.12 -35.16 -16.17
C ASN A 99 -5.95 -34.11 -15.44
N ILE A 100 -5.68 -33.95 -14.13
CA ILE A 100 -6.34 -32.92 -13.34
C ILE A 100 -5.70 -31.61 -13.79
N GLU A 101 -6.36 -30.96 -14.73
CA GLU A 101 -5.96 -29.68 -15.33
C GLU A 101 -5.54 -28.65 -14.26
N VAL A 102 -6.16 -28.70 -13.08
CA VAL A 102 -5.82 -27.88 -11.91
C VAL A 102 -4.37 -28.04 -11.43
N VAL A 103 -3.81 -29.26 -11.46
CA VAL A 103 -2.43 -29.53 -11.01
C VAL A 103 -1.42 -29.07 -12.05
N ASN A 104 -1.69 -29.32 -13.34
CA ASN A 104 -0.82 -28.86 -14.43
C ASN A 104 -0.78 -27.33 -14.47
N ASN A 105 -1.94 -26.68 -14.32
CA ASN A 105 -2.02 -25.22 -14.18
C ASN A 105 -1.24 -24.69 -12.95
N PHE A 106 -1.22 -25.43 -11.84
CA PHE A 106 -0.46 -25.04 -10.64
C PHE A 106 1.05 -25.16 -10.84
N VAL A 107 1.52 -26.23 -11.51
CA VAL A 107 2.95 -26.39 -11.85
C VAL A 107 3.40 -25.30 -12.81
N ASP A 108 2.62 -24.99 -13.84
CA ASP A 108 2.90 -23.91 -14.78
C ASP A 108 2.94 -22.54 -14.08
N LEU A 109 2.02 -22.31 -13.14
CA LEU A 109 2.01 -21.12 -12.30
C LEU A 109 3.29 -21.01 -11.47
N ILE A 110 3.76 -22.08 -10.82
CA ILE A 110 5.01 -22.05 -10.07
C ILE A 110 6.19 -21.71 -10.98
N ILE A 111 6.30 -22.35 -12.15
CA ILE A 111 7.39 -22.14 -13.09
C ILE A 111 7.40 -20.68 -13.59
N TYR A 112 6.22 -20.09 -13.83
CA TYR A 112 6.08 -18.71 -14.28
C TYR A 112 6.34 -17.67 -13.19
N TYR A 113 5.82 -17.90 -11.97
CA TYR A 113 5.90 -16.92 -10.88
C TYR A 113 7.26 -16.89 -10.19
N VAL A 114 8.01 -18.00 -10.13
CA VAL A 114 9.32 -18.03 -9.46
C VAL A 114 10.28 -16.97 -10.03
N PRO A 115 10.48 -16.86 -11.36
CA PRO A 115 11.27 -15.79 -11.96
C PRO A 115 10.77 -14.38 -11.59
N LEU A 116 9.46 -14.14 -11.68
CA LEU A 116 8.87 -12.82 -11.38
C LEU A 116 9.11 -12.41 -9.93
N VAL A 117 8.93 -13.33 -8.98
CA VAL A 117 9.18 -13.09 -7.56
C VAL A 117 10.64 -12.73 -7.31
N ILE A 118 11.58 -13.45 -7.94
CA ILE A 118 13.01 -13.16 -7.84
C ILE A 118 13.31 -11.77 -8.43
N SER A 119 12.78 -11.46 -9.61
CA SER A 119 12.97 -10.14 -10.25
C SER A 119 12.41 -9.00 -9.41
N ALA A 120 11.21 -9.15 -8.86
CA ALA A 120 10.59 -8.16 -7.98
C ALA A 120 11.40 -7.95 -6.69
N LEU A 121 11.89 -9.03 -6.08
CA LEU A 121 12.76 -8.95 -4.90
C LEU A 121 14.08 -8.24 -5.20
N ILE A 122 14.72 -8.54 -6.33
CA ILE A 122 15.95 -7.87 -6.77
C ILE A 122 15.70 -6.37 -6.95
N VAL A 123 14.64 -6.01 -7.67
CA VAL A 123 14.28 -4.60 -7.92
C VAL A 123 13.98 -3.88 -6.62
N LEU A 124 13.22 -4.51 -5.71
CA LEU A 124 12.92 -3.93 -4.40
C LEU A 124 14.21 -3.70 -3.59
N LEU A 125 15.08 -4.71 -3.49
CA LEU A 125 16.30 -4.64 -2.67
C LEU A 125 17.26 -3.57 -3.22
N ILE A 126 17.53 -3.59 -4.52
CA ILE A 126 18.39 -2.59 -5.18
C ILE A 126 17.75 -1.20 -5.06
N GLY A 127 16.45 -1.10 -5.28
CA GLY A 127 15.70 0.14 -5.21
C GLY A 127 15.78 0.81 -3.85
N LEU A 128 15.51 0.07 -2.78
CA LEU A 128 15.58 0.57 -1.41
C LEU A 128 16.99 1.10 -1.09
N LEU A 129 18.04 0.36 -1.50
CA LEU A 129 19.43 0.79 -1.33
C LEU A 129 19.71 2.10 -2.09
N ILE A 130 19.24 2.22 -3.32
CA ILE A 130 19.39 3.44 -4.13
C ILE A 130 18.68 4.62 -3.45
N VAL A 131 17.45 4.43 -2.97
CA VAL A 131 16.68 5.49 -2.29
C VAL A 131 17.40 5.95 -1.03
N ASP A 132 17.86 5.02 -0.20
CA ASP A 132 18.59 5.36 1.02
C ASP A 132 19.85 6.15 0.70
N PHE A 133 20.61 5.71 -0.29
CA PHE A 133 21.80 6.41 -0.76
C PHE A 133 21.48 7.84 -1.24
N ILE A 134 20.44 8.00 -2.06
CA ILE A 134 20.01 9.32 -2.55
C ILE A 134 19.55 10.21 -1.39
N CYS A 135 18.77 9.68 -0.46
CA CYS A 135 18.28 10.43 0.70
C CYS A 135 19.42 10.89 1.61
N ASP A 136 20.41 10.04 1.85
CA ASP A 136 21.58 10.39 2.67
C ASP A 136 22.44 11.46 1.99
N LEU A 137 22.61 11.37 0.66
CA LEU A 137 23.28 12.43 -0.11
C LEU A 137 22.48 13.73 -0.07
N LEU A 138 21.17 13.66 -0.26
CA LEU A 138 20.28 14.81 -0.21
C LEU A 138 20.35 15.50 1.14
N GLN A 139 20.34 14.74 2.24
CA GLN A 139 20.46 15.27 3.59
C GLN A 139 21.78 15.99 3.80
N LYS A 140 22.91 15.41 3.35
CA LYS A 140 24.24 16.05 3.42
C LYS A 140 24.28 17.36 2.64
N VAL A 141 23.69 17.39 1.44
CA VAL A 141 23.61 18.60 0.61
C VAL A 141 22.76 19.67 1.31
N LEU A 142 21.58 19.32 1.82
CA LEU A 142 20.71 20.23 2.57
C LEU A 142 21.41 20.85 3.78
N ILE A 143 22.11 20.03 4.58
CA ILE A 143 22.89 20.51 5.71
C ILE A 143 23.99 21.47 5.25
N SER A 144 24.73 21.12 4.19
CA SER A 144 25.84 21.95 3.67
C SER A 144 25.41 23.31 3.14
N THR A 145 24.13 23.45 2.74
CA THR A 145 23.59 24.72 2.23
C THR A 145 23.23 25.73 3.33
N GLY A 146 23.27 25.33 4.61
CA GLY A 146 22.88 26.18 5.74
C GLY A 146 21.37 26.49 5.80
N ILE A 147 20.55 25.79 5.02
CA ILE A 147 19.07 25.92 5.07
C ILE A 147 18.56 25.59 6.47
N GLU A 148 19.19 24.61 7.12
CA GLU A 148 18.81 24.16 8.45
C GLU A 148 18.99 25.26 9.51
N GLU A 149 20.15 25.93 9.54
CA GLU A 149 20.43 27.03 10.47
C GLU A 149 19.49 28.23 10.28
N LYS A 150 19.14 28.54 9.02
CA LYS A 150 18.17 29.59 8.71
C LYS A 150 16.76 29.22 9.16
N PHE A 151 16.38 27.95 9.02
CA PHE A 151 15.05 27.47 9.40
C PHE A 151 14.88 27.46 10.93
N GLU A 152 15.92 27.07 11.67
CA GLU A 152 15.92 27.03 13.14
C GLU A 152 15.69 28.40 13.80
N GLN A 153 16.09 29.48 13.14
CA GLN A 153 15.85 30.85 13.63
C GLN A 153 14.37 31.25 13.57
N THR A 154 13.53 30.48 12.88
CA THR A 154 12.09 30.70 12.83
C THR A 154 11.38 30.02 14.01
N THR A 155 10.25 30.57 14.44
CA THR A 155 9.40 29.97 15.49
C THR A 155 8.98 28.53 15.16
N ILE A 156 8.80 28.24 13.87
CA ILE A 156 8.45 26.91 13.37
C ILE A 156 9.66 25.96 13.48
N GLY A 157 10.85 26.40 13.07
CA GLY A 157 12.07 25.60 13.15
C GLY A 157 12.47 25.23 14.57
N ALA A 158 12.34 26.17 15.51
CA ALA A 158 12.56 25.91 16.93
C ALA A 158 11.62 24.81 17.46
N SER A 159 10.35 24.83 17.02
CA SER A 159 9.35 23.81 17.39
C SER A 159 9.68 22.44 16.80
N VAL A 160 10.08 22.37 15.53
CA VAL A 160 10.49 21.12 14.86
C VAL A 160 11.70 20.49 15.56
N ARG A 161 12.71 21.30 15.89
CA ARG A 161 13.91 20.83 16.58
C ARG A 161 13.64 20.40 18.01
N SER A 162 12.73 21.07 18.73
CA SER A 162 12.30 20.64 20.06
C SER A 162 11.65 19.25 20.06
N GLY A 163 11.06 18.84 18.93
CA GLY A 163 10.55 17.48 18.70
C GLY A 163 11.60 16.46 18.27
N GLY A 164 12.90 16.81 18.28
CA GLY A 164 13.99 15.92 17.89
C GLY A 164 14.11 15.69 16.38
N MET A 165 13.46 16.50 15.55
CA MET A 165 13.47 16.38 14.10
C MET A 165 14.22 17.53 13.43
N THR A 166 14.73 17.29 12.22
CA THR A 166 15.46 18.25 11.40
C THR A 166 14.73 18.52 10.09
N ILE A 167 14.83 19.74 9.53
CA ILE A 167 14.18 20.06 8.26
C ILE A 167 14.77 19.22 7.11
N SER A 168 16.08 19.01 7.14
CA SER A 168 16.80 18.13 6.22
C SER A 168 16.32 16.68 6.33
N GLY A 169 16.09 16.20 7.56
CA GLY A 169 15.54 14.88 7.84
C GLY A 169 14.10 14.71 7.39
N ILE A 170 13.24 15.73 7.55
CA ILE A 170 11.86 15.71 7.07
C ILE A 170 11.84 15.63 5.53
N ILE A 171 12.60 16.48 4.84
CA ILE A 171 12.66 16.49 3.37
C ILE A 171 13.21 15.15 2.87
N ALA A 172 14.33 14.67 3.44
CA ALA A 172 14.91 13.39 3.07
C ALA A 172 13.95 12.23 3.37
N GLY A 173 13.20 12.29 4.47
CA GLY A 173 12.18 11.30 4.83
C GLY A 173 11.00 11.28 3.85
N ILE A 174 10.55 12.44 3.38
CA ILE A 174 9.52 12.56 2.34
C ILE A 174 10.00 11.95 1.01
N VAL A 175 11.23 12.27 0.61
CA VAL A 175 11.83 11.66 -0.60
C VAL A 175 12.01 10.16 -0.42
N ARG A 176 12.35 9.70 0.80
CA ARG A 176 12.51 8.28 1.14
C ARG A 176 11.20 7.53 0.98
N ILE A 177 10.11 8.01 1.58
CA ILE A 177 8.80 7.35 1.45
C ILE A 177 8.34 7.34 -0.02
N PHE A 178 8.55 8.43 -0.77
CA PHE A 178 8.19 8.49 -2.18
C PHE A 178 9.01 7.51 -3.04
N GLY A 179 10.32 7.47 -2.82
CA GLY A 179 11.21 6.52 -3.48
C GLY A 179 10.84 5.06 -3.17
N TYR A 180 10.56 4.75 -1.92
CA TYR A 180 10.11 3.41 -1.52
C TYR A 180 8.79 3.03 -2.21
N LEU A 181 7.83 3.96 -2.29
CA LEU A 181 6.56 3.72 -3.00
C LEU A 181 6.77 3.46 -4.49
N ILE A 182 7.68 4.18 -5.16
CA ILE A 182 8.02 3.93 -6.57
C ILE A 182 8.56 2.51 -6.77
N PHE A 183 9.52 2.09 -5.95
CA PHE A 183 10.09 0.75 -6.06
C PHE A 183 9.13 -0.35 -5.64
N LEU A 184 8.26 -0.08 -4.67
CA LEU A 184 7.17 -0.99 -4.29
C LEU A 184 6.15 -1.14 -5.43
N THR A 185 5.83 -0.04 -6.13
CA THR A 185 4.96 -0.05 -7.32
C THR A 185 5.60 -0.88 -8.42
N ALA A 186 6.88 -0.64 -8.73
CA ALA A 186 7.60 -1.41 -9.74
C ALA A 186 7.70 -2.90 -9.39
N ALA A 187 7.96 -3.25 -8.14
CA ALA A 187 7.97 -4.64 -7.69
C ALA A 187 6.58 -5.28 -7.81
N SER A 188 5.52 -4.55 -7.44
CA SER A 188 4.13 -5.03 -7.57
C SER A 188 3.72 -5.22 -9.03
N ASP A 189 4.17 -4.35 -9.92
CA ASP A 189 3.97 -4.44 -11.37
C ASP A 189 4.67 -5.68 -11.96
N ILE A 190 5.92 -5.94 -11.57
CA ILE A 190 6.65 -7.16 -11.94
C ILE A 190 5.90 -8.42 -11.47
N LEU A 191 5.34 -8.39 -10.26
CA LEU A 191 4.52 -9.47 -9.72
C LEU A 191 3.12 -9.56 -10.37
N GLN A 192 2.79 -8.64 -11.27
CA GLN A 192 1.49 -8.53 -11.94
C GLN A 192 0.31 -8.38 -10.97
N LEU A 193 0.54 -7.70 -9.85
CA LEU A 193 -0.49 -7.42 -8.84
C LEU A 193 -1.26 -6.14 -9.22
N THR A 194 -1.96 -6.14 -10.36
CA THR A 194 -2.57 -4.93 -10.96
C THR A 194 -3.33 -4.06 -9.96
N MET A 195 -4.22 -4.65 -9.15
CA MET A 195 -4.98 -3.89 -8.15
C MET A 195 -4.08 -3.23 -7.09
N ILE A 196 -3.00 -3.89 -6.67
CA ILE A 196 -2.05 -3.32 -5.71
C ILE A 196 -1.20 -2.26 -6.39
N THR A 197 -0.74 -2.50 -7.62
CA THR A 197 0.02 -1.54 -8.41
C THR A 197 -0.77 -0.25 -8.62
N ASP A 198 -2.05 -0.33 -9.00
CA ASP A 198 -2.92 0.84 -9.20
C ASP A 198 -3.10 1.62 -7.90
N LEU A 199 -3.36 0.94 -6.78
CA LEU A 199 -3.45 1.59 -5.47
C LEU A 199 -2.14 2.28 -5.06
N LEU A 200 -0.99 1.67 -5.34
CA LEU A 200 0.31 2.27 -5.05
C LEU A 200 0.61 3.47 -5.96
N ILE A 201 0.22 3.42 -7.23
CA ILE A 201 0.29 4.56 -8.15
C ILE A 201 -0.56 5.71 -7.62
N ASP A 202 -1.79 5.44 -7.21
CA ASP A 202 -2.70 6.46 -6.65
C ASP A 202 -2.12 7.09 -5.39
N ILE A 203 -1.62 6.29 -4.45
CA ILE A 203 -0.95 6.77 -3.23
C ILE A 203 0.29 7.62 -3.59
N THR A 204 1.09 7.15 -4.55
CA THR A 204 2.29 7.86 -5.01
C THR A 204 1.91 9.21 -5.62
N GLN A 205 0.87 9.29 -6.46
CA GLN A 205 0.42 10.53 -7.08
C GLN A 205 -0.28 11.48 -6.09
N TYR A 206 -0.88 10.94 -5.04
CA TYR A 206 -1.54 11.71 -3.99
C TYR A 206 -0.52 12.43 -3.08
N LEU A 207 0.60 11.78 -2.75
CA LEU A 207 1.57 12.30 -1.77
C LEU A 207 2.14 13.70 -2.13
N PRO A 208 2.58 13.99 -3.38
CA PRO A 208 3.00 15.33 -3.78
C PRO A 208 1.92 16.40 -3.55
N ARG A 209 0.66 16.06 -3.80
CA ARG A 209 -0.47 16.98 -3.64
C ARG A 209 -0.69 17.36 -2.18
N VAL A 210 -0.54 16.41 -1.27
CA VAL A 210 -0.57 16.67 0.18
C VAL A 210 0.52 17.66 0.58
N ILE A 211 1.74 17.50 0.06
CA ILE A 211 2.84 18.43 0.35
C ILE A 211 2.50 19.83 -0.16
N VAL A 212 2.01 19.95 -1.39
CA VAL A 212 1.60 21.24 -1.95
C VAL A 212 0.49 21.88 -1.12
N ALA A 213 -0.49 21.10 -0.66
CA ALA A 213 -1.55 21.60 0.22
C ALA A 213 -1.01 22.10 1.56
N ILE A 214 -0.06 21.38 2.18
CA ILE A 214 0.62 21.84 3.40
C ILE A 214 1.37 23.15 3.17
N ILE A 215 2.06 23.29 2.03
CA ILE A 215 2.75 24.53 1.65
C ILE A 215 1.74 25.67 1.46
N ILE A 216 0.63 25.42 0.76
CA ILE A 216 -0.46 26.39 0.58
C ILE A 216 -0.97 26.85 1.94
N LEU A 217 -1.26 25.94 2.87
CA LEU A 217 -1.70 26.30 4.23
C LEU A 217 -0.65 27.15 4.95
N MET A 218 0.62 26.74 4.92
CA MET A 218 1.70 27.43 5.61
C MET A 218 1.90 28.86 5.08
N VAL A 219 2.01 29.02 3.76
CA VAL A 219 2.17 30.33 3.11
C VAL A 219 0.89 31.17 3.20
N GLY A 220 -0.25 30.52 3.12
CA GLY A 220 -1.55 31.17 3.17
C GLY A 220 -1.83 31.81 4.52
N VAL A 221 -1.52 31.13 5.64
CA VAL A 221 -1.68 31.73 6.98
C VAL A 221 -0.83 32.99 7.12
N LEU A 222 0.43 32.94 6.68
CA LEU A 222 1.31 34.12 6.66
C LEU A 222 0.75 35.25 5.78
N SER A 223 0.20 34.90 4.63
CA SER A 223 -0.42 35.85 3.71
C SER A 223 -1.66 36.52 4.31
N ILE A 224 -2.48 35.75 5.03
CA ILE A 224 -3.66 36.25 5.75
C ILE A 224 -3.24 37.25 6.82
N ASP A 225 -2.22 36.93 7.61
CA ASP A 225 -1.75 37.83 8.67
C ASP A 225 -1.29 39.18 8.11
N ILE A 226 -0.52 39.19 7.01
CA ILE A 226 -0.09 40.41 6.32
C ILE A 226 -1.30 41.23 5.83
N VAL A 227 -2.26 40.58 5.17
CA VAL A 227 -3.46 41.23 4.64
C VAL A 227 -4.31 41.80 5.78
N MET A 228 -4.49 41.04 6.86
CA MET A 228 -5.29 41.45 8.01
C MET A 228 -4.65 42.60 8.79
N ASP A 229 -3.33 42.60 8.95
CA ASP A 229 -2.61 43.68 9.61
C ASP A 229 -2.75 44.99 8.82
N TYR A 230 -2.56 44.93 7.50
CA TYR A 230 -2.76 46.08 6.62
C TYR A 230 -4.19 46.63 6.70
N LEU A 231 -5.18 45.75 6.61
CA LEU A 231 -6.59 46.15 6.70
C LEU A 231 -6.94 46.71 8.07
N SER A 232 -6.42 46.13 9.16
CA SER A 232 -6.65 46.65 10.51
C SER A 232 -6.08 48.06 10.70
N GLY A 233 -4.90 48.35 10.13
CA GLY A 233 -4.29 49.67 10.16
C GLY A 233 -5.09 50.70 9.37
N ALA A 234 -5.55 50.33 8.17
CA ALA A 234 -6.38 51.18 7.33
C ALA A 234 -7.72 51.51 7.99
N VAL A 235 -8.41 50.51 8.57
CA VAL A 235 -9.72 50.67 9.19
C VAL A 235 -9.64 51.50 10.49
N LYS A 236 -8.59 51.33 11.30
CA LYS A 236 -8.36 52.16 12.49
C LYS A 236 -8.15 53.63 12.17
N GLY A 237 -7.58 53.95 11.01
CA GLY A 237 -7.37 55.33 10.56
C GLY A 237 -8.65 56.06 10.11
N MET A 238 -9.76 55.34 9.94
CA MET A 238 -11.01 55.88 9.39
C MET A 238 -12.18 55.91 10.38
N GLU A 239 -11.95 55.55 11.66
CA GLU A 239 -13.00 55.45 12.70
C GLU A 239 -14.26 54.69 12.24
N VAL A 240 -14.10 53.61 11.48
CA VAL A 240 -15.23 52.86 10.92
C VAL A 240 -15.99 52.13 12.03
N GLU A 241 -17.26 52.48 12.21
CA GLU A 241 -18.17 51.84 13.15
C GLU A 241 -18.34 50.34 12.80
N GLY A 242 -17.98 49.44 13.72
CA GLY A 242 -18.07 47.99 13.53
C GLY A 242 -16.80 47.29 13.03
N ALA A 243 -15.67 47.99 12.98
CA ALA A 243 -14.35 47.40 12.69
C ALA A 243 -14.03 46.16 13.52
N ASP A 244 -14.43 46.17 14.81
CA ASP A 244 -14.21 45.09 15.76
C ASP A 244 -14.92 43.78 15.39
N VAL A 245 -15.96 43.85 14.57
CA VAL A 245 -16.71 42.67 14.09
C VAL A 245 -16.26 42.28 12.69
N ILE A 246 -16.02 43.26 11.80
CA ILE A 246 -15.66 43.02 10.40
C ILE A 246 -14.27 42.37 10.28
N LEU A 247 -13.28 42.83 11.06
CA LEU A 247 -11.91 42.32 10.94
C LEU A 247 -11.81 40.83 11.32
N PRO A 248 -12.35 40.34 12.46
CA PRO A 248 -12.37 38.90 12.74
C PRO A 248 -13.14 38.08 11.71
N LEU A 249 -14.27 38.60 11.21
CA LEU A 249 -15.07 37.95 10.17
C LEU A 249 -14.27 37.75 8.88
N LEU A 250 -13.56 38.79 8.45
CA LEU A 250 -12.73 38.72 7.25
C LEU A 250 -11.57 37.74 7.43
N ARG A 251 -10.91 37.74 8.59
CA ARG A 251 -9.87 36.75 8.90
C ARG A 251 -10.40 35.32 8.84
N GLY A 252 -11.57 35.07 9.44
CA GLY A 252 -12.23 33.78 9.39
C GLY A 252 -12.60 33.36 7.96
N PHE A 253 -13.09 34.30 7.15
CA PHE A 253 -13.43 34.06 5.74
C PHE A 253 -12.19 33.70 4.90
N LEU A 254 -11.10 34.44 5.04
CA LEU A 254 -9.85 34.15 4.33
C LEU A 254 -9.27 32.78 4.75
N LEU A 255 -9.34 32.45 6.05
CA LEU A 255 -8.89 31.14 6.55
C LEU A 255 -9.76 30.01 5.98
N LEU A 256 -11.07 30.22 5.89
CA LEU A 256 -11.98 29.26 5.28
C LEU A 256 -11.64 29.04 3.80
N ILE A 257 -11.43 30.10 3.02
CA ILE A 257 -10.98 29.99 1.61
C ILE A 257 -9.66 29.22 1.55
N LEU A 258 -8.71 29.56 2.39
CA LEU A 258 -7.40 28.91 2.40
C LEU A 258 -7.51 27.41 2.64
N VAL A 259 -8.33 26.99 3.61
CA VAL A 259 -8.61 25.57 3.88
C VAL A 259 -9.29 24.92 2.68
N LEU A 260 -10.27 25.57 2.06
CA LEU A 260 -10.93 25.03 0.85
C LEU A 260 -9.95 24.81 -0.30
N VAL A 261 -9.06 25.77 -0.56
CA VAL A 261 -8.03 25.66 -1.61
C VAL A 261 -7.06 24.52 -1.30
N ALA A 262 -6.67 24.35 -0.03
CA ALA A 262 -5.81 23.25 0.37
C ALA A 262 -6.49 21.87 0.20
N LEU A 263 -7.77 21.75 0.59
CA LEU A 263 -8.56 20.54 0.42
C LEU A 263 -8.74 20.19 -1.06
N ASP A 264 -9.05 21.18 -1.90
CA ASP A 264 -9.18 21.02 -3.35
C ASP A 264 -7.86 20.54 -3.98
N THR A 265 -6.72 21.10 -3.54
CA THR A 265 -5.38 20.66 -3.97
C THR A 265 -5.13 19.19 -3.63
N MET A 266 -5.62 18.72 -2.48
CA MET A 266 -5.58 17.31 -2.08
C MET A 266 -6.57 16.44 -2.85
N MET A 267 -7.28 16.95 -3.86
CA MET A 267 -8.37 16.24 -4.56
C MET A 267 -9.49 15.77 -3.63
N ILE A 268 -9.68 16.46 -2.50
CA ILE A 268 -10.84 16.23 -1.65
C ILE A 268 -12.00 17.00 -2.27
N ASP A 269 -13.13 16.31 -2.49
CA ASP A 269 -14.33 16.93 -3.06
C ASP A 269 -14.87 18.02 -2.11
N THR A 270 -14.62 19.28 -2.49
CA THR A 270 -15.09 20.47 -1.76
C THR A 270 -16.48 20.91 -2.21
N GLY A 271 -17.13 20.19 -3.13
CA GLY A 271 -18.46 20.50 -3.66
C GLY A 271 -19.51 20.67 -2.56
N ILE A 272 -19.48 19.80 -1.55
CA ILE A 272 -20.38 19.89 -0.40
C ILE A 272 -20.21 21.19 0.40
N LEU A 273 -18.97 21.68 0.50
CA LEU A 273 -18.67 22.91 1.22
C LEU A 273 -19.17 24.12 0.44
N TYR A 274 -19.06 24.13 -0.90
CA TYR A 274 -19.66 25.18 -1.74
C TYR A 274 -21.18 25.21 -1.62
N VAL A 275 -21.84 24.05 -1.59
CA VAL A 275 -23.30 23.96 -1.43
C VAL A 275 -23.76 24.52 -0.08
N PHE A 276 -22.98 24.32 0.99
CA PHE A 276 -23.32 24.82 2.32
C PHE A 276 -22.97 26.31 2.52
N PHE A 277 -21.76 26.72 2.13
CA PHE A 277 -21.27 28.07 2.36
C PHE A 277 -21.77 29.09 1.34
N GLY A 278 -22.10 28.67 0.11
CA GLY A 278 -22.62 29.55 -0.93
C GLY A 278 -23.88 30.32 -0.49
N PRO A 279 -24.96 29.62 -0.09
CA PRO A 279 -26.18 30.28 0.40
C PRO A 279 -25.95 31.15 1.63
N LEU A 280 -25.07 30.74 2.57
CA LEU A 280 -24.73 31.54 3.73
C LEU A 280 -24.03 32.85 3.34
N ALA A 281 -23.09 32.80 2.38
CA ALA A 281 -22.41 33.98 1.89
C ALA A 281 -23.39 34.98 1.25
N TRP A 282 -24.31 34.50 0.39
CA TRP A 282 -25.37 35.34 -0.18
C TRP A 282 -26.30 35.91 0.89
N GLY A 283 -26.67 35.10 1.90
CA GLY A 283 -27.50 35.55 3.02
C GLY A 283 -26.84 36.69 3.81
N ILE A 284 -25.56 36.55 4.15
CA ILE A 284 -24.78 37.59 4.84
C ILE A 284 -24.66 38.84 3.96
N ALA A 285 -24.37 38.67 2.66
CA ALA A 285 -24.25 39.78 1.72
C ALA A 285 -25.55 40.60 1.64
N ILE A 286 -26.71 39.94 1.59
CA ILE A 286 -28.02 40.58 1.61
C ILE A 286 -28.23 41.35 2.91
N VAL A 287 -27.95 40.74 4.07
CA VAL A 287 -28.12 41.39 5.39
C VAL A 287 -27.23 42.64 5.50
N VAL A 288 -25.98 42.55 5.07
CA VAL A 288 -25.03 43.69 5.08
C VAL A 288 -25.51 44.79 4.12
N ALA A 289 -25.92 44.44 2.90
CA ALA A 289 -26.44 45.39 1.93
C ALA A 289 -27.69 46.13 2.43
N PHE A 290 -28.63 45.42 3.06
CA PHE A 290 -29.83 46.04 3.64
C PHE A 290 -29.50 46.94 4.84
N LYS A 291 -28.63 46.49 5.75
CA LYS A 291 -28.28 47.22 6.97
C LYS A 291 -27.61 48.56 6.68
N TYR A 292 -26.67 48.60 5.73
CA TYR A 292 -25.86 49.78 5.45
C TYR A 292 -26.30 50.57 4.20
N GLY A 293 -27.00 49.97 3.24
CA GLY A 293 -27.42 50.65 2.02
C GLY A 293 -28.88 51.12 2.01
N VAL A 294 -29.79 50.28 2.49
CA VAL A 294 -31.24 50.47 2.28
C VAL A 294 -31.92 51.11 3.49
N LYS A 295 -31.46 50.80 4.70
CA LYS A 295 -32.03 51.32 5.95
C LYS A 295 -32.11 52.85 5.97
N ASP A 296 -31.02 53.53 5.63
CA ASP A 296 -30.95 54.99 5.74
C ASP A 296 -31.80 55.68 4.67
N ALA A 297 -31.87 55.11 3.45
CA ALA A 297 -32.75 55.59 2.40
C ALA A 297 -34.23 55.46 2.76
N ILE A 298 -34.63 54.33 3.38
CA ILE A 298 -36.02 54.12 3.83
C ILE A 298 -36.36 55.07 4.99
N VAL A 299 -35.45 55.27 5.94
CA VAL A 299 -35.67 56.18 7.08
C VAL A 299 -35.76 57.64 6.62
N ALA A 300 -34.93 58.07 5.65
CA ALA A 300 -34.99 59.39 5.06
C ALA A 300 -36.32 59.63 4.34
N TYR A 301 -36.74 58.68 3.49
CA TYR A 301 -38.02 58.75 2.79
C TYR A 301 -39.22 58.75 3.74
N ALA A 302 -39.15 57.99 4.83
CA ALA A 302 -40.20 57.96 5.85
C ALA A 302 -40.28 59.25 6.68
N LYS A 303 -39.17 59.99 6.83
CA LYS A 303 -39.13 61.30 7.49
C LYS A 303 -39.69 62.42 6.61
N GLU A 304 -39.48 62.38 5.30
CA GLU A 304 -40.05 63.38 4.36
C GLU A 304 -41.56 63.27 4.19
N ARG A 305 -42.16 62.13 4.56
CA ARG A 305 -43.61 61.88 4.48
C ARG A 305 -44.36 62.06 5.81
N LYS A 306 -43.73 62.54 6.87
CA LYS A 306 -44.37 62.96 8.13
C LYS A 306 -44.28 64.46 8.29
#